data_AF-A0AAF0EMM5-F1
#
_entry.id   AF-A0AAF0EMM5-F1
#
_cell.length_a   1.000
_cell.length_b   1.000
_cell.length_c   1.000
_cell.angle_alpha   90.00
_cell.angle_beta   90.00
_cell.angle_gamma   90.00
#
_symmetry.space_group_name_H-M   'P 1'
#
loop_
_entity.id
_entity.type
_entity.pdbx_description
1 polymer ?
#
loop_
_entity_poly.entity_id
_entity_poly.type
_entity_poly.pdbx_seq_one_letter_code
_entity_poly.pdbx_strand_id
1 'polypeptide(L)'
;MSDEVLDVVREHHEQSSHIDESIGRYTAYTMRLKTLITTGSRYIAYSSEIGEAIRPLARPIVVTTAYAATWAYIFADVGYTCWQASKNLDKDSPSRTTDLAWIAARRGTFQTLASLYLPALTIHSIVKHSGPVFGKSKSVRVRALGPSVLGLLTVPLLPLIFDHPVERAVENVFDSIEFRIAAWKGDKMAQKSLESGDLLRGYYLTTPQDESENGVSTHLAGQLAVLGLGVDMVCLPRLHRLVSRHASRIQPLLRPAAVTAPKYAQAPSSDGAPATSPHVLAMAARHFARRVLTPSESLAYQRLAPGLSHDAHMRYLATRWACKEAAYKAVYPHLRLLPTQIAVVRELAVPKPVLQLEPSSIWRSADGASAEALAASLHFHLSISHDGDYVLAAVLAEKE
;
A
#
# COMPACT_ATOMS: atom_id res chain seq x y z
N MET A 1 -10.17 -44.15 31.79
CA MET A 1 -10.25 -42.67 31.84
C MET A 1 -9.16 -41.96 31.05
N SER A 2 -8.04 -42.61 30.67
CA SER A 2 -6.99 -41.98 29.83
C SER A 2 -7.30 -42.02 28.33
N ASP A 3 -7.80 -43.16 27.85
CA ASP A 3 -7.88 -43.41 26.40
C ASP A 3 -9.07 -42.69 25.75
N GLU A 4 -10.18 -42.59 26.48
CA GLU A 4 -11.38 -41.85 26.07
C GLU A 4 -11.14 -40.33 25.97
N VAL A 5 -10.25 -39.78 26.81
CA VAL A 5 -9.86 -38.37 26.75
C VAL A 5 -8.92 -38.12 25.56
N LEU A 6 -8.04 -39.08 25.25
CA LEU A 6 -7.15 -39.00 24.09
C LEU A 6 -7.92 -39.07 22.77
N ASP A 7 -8.94 -39.92 22.69
CA ASP A 7 -9.79 -40.02 21.50
C ASP A 7 -10.64 -38.76 21.29
N VAL A 8 -11.20 -38.19 22.36
CA VAL A 8 -11.95 -36.91 22.28
C VAL A 8 -11.03 -35.76 21.85
N VAL A 9 -9.79 -35.70 22.35
CA VAL A 9 -8.81 -34.67 21.93
C VAL A 9 -8.40 -34.85 20.47
N ARG A 10 -8.22 -36.09 20.00
CA ARG A 10 -7.88 -36.40 18.61
C ARG A 10 -9.04 -36.05 17.67
N GLU A 11 -10.26 -36.40 18.04
CA GLU A 11 -11.47 -36.09 17.27
C GLU A 11 -11.73 -34.58 17.20
N HIS A 12 -11.51 -33.85 18.31
CA HIS A 12 -11.55 -32.39 18.31
C HIS A 12 -10.46 -31.78 17.41
N HIS A 13 -9.25 -32.36 17.39
CA HIS A 13 -8.16 -31.86 16.56
C HIS A 13 -8.43 -32.09 15.06
N GLU A 14 -8.98 -33.25 14.70
CA GLU A 14 -9.40 -33.56 13.33
C GLU A 14 -10.53 -32.63 12.86
N GLN A 15 -11.55 -32.38 13.70
CA GLN A 15 -12.62 -31.43 13.39
C GLN A 15 -12.14 -29.97 13.28
N SER A 16 -11.21 -29.55 14.14
CA SER A 16 -10.64 -28.19 14.10
C SER A 16 -9.80 -27.97 12.84
N SER A 17 -8.98 -28.96 12.49
CA SER A 17 -8.08 -28.90 11.34
C SER A 17 -8.84 -28.79 10.00
N HIS A 18 -10.01 -29.43 9.89
CA HIS A 18 -10.81 -29.39 8.67
C HIS A 18 -11.51 -28.04 8.43
N ILE A 19 -11.79 -27.26 9.49
CA ILE A 19 -12.41 -25.94 9.40
C ILE A 19 -11.38 -24.88 8.98
N ASP A 20 -10.15 -24.96 9.50
CA ASP A 20 -9.06 -24.04 9.19
C ASP A 20 -8.46 -24.27 7.77
N GLU A 21 -8.41 -25.51 7.29
CA GLU A 21 -7.88 -25.81 5.95
C GLU A 21 -8.82 -25.38 4.81
N SER A 22 -10.14 -25.36 5.03
CA SER A 22 -11.13 -25.00 4.03
C SER A 22 -11.27 -23.48 3.89
N ILE A 23 -11.62 -22.78 4.97
CA ILE A 23 -11.99 -21.36 4.92
C ILE A 23 -10.76 -20.48 4.62
N GLY A 24 -9.60 -20.77 5.20
CA GLY A 24 -8.36 -20.01 4.97
C GLY A 24 -7.83 -20.12 3.53
N ARG A 25 -7.98 -21.28 2.89
CA ARG A 25 -7.56 -21.48 1.49
C ARG A 25 -8.53 -20.82 0.52
N TYR A 26 -9.84 -21.03 0.70
CA TYR A 26 -10.84 -20.38 -0.16
C TYR A 26 -10.81 -18.86 -0.01
N THR A 27 -10.59 -18.31 1.18
CA THR A 27 -10.39 -16.87 1.36
C THR A 27 -9.13 -16.35 0.68
N ALA A 28 -8.02 -17.10 0.73
CA ALA A 28 -6.82 -16.75 -0.04
C ALA A 28 -7.05 -16.81 -1.56
N TYR A 29 -7.80 -17.81 -2.05
CA TYR A 29 -8.17 -17.90 -3.47
C TYR A 29 -9.14 -16.81 -3.89
N THR A 30 -10.13 -16.47 -3.07
CA THR A 30 -11.09 -15.39 -3.38
C THR A 30 -10.42 -14.04 -3.33
N MET A 31 -9.46 -13.80 -2.43
CA MET A 31 -8.65 -12.58 -2.41
C MET A 31 -7.75 -12.49 -3.64
N ARG A 32 -7.07 -13.57 -4.04
CA ARG A 32 -6.27 -13.60 -5.28
C ARG A 32 -7.14 -13.42 -6.52
N LEU A 33 -8.32 -14.02 -6.55
CA LEU A 33 -9.28 -13.86 -7.63
C LEU A 33 -9.81 -12.42 -7.68
N LYS A 34 -10.14 -11.82 -6.53
CA LYS A 34 -10.50 -10.40 -6.43
C LYS A 34 -9.37 -9.53 -6.94
N THR A 35 -8.12 -9.77 -6.55
CA THR A 35 -6.95 -9.03 -7.08
C THR A 35 -6.82 -9.20 -8.58
N LEU A 36 -6.90 -10.42 -9.12
CA LEU A 36 -6.82 -10.68 -10.55
C LEU A 36 -7.97 -10.05 -11.33
N ILE A 37 -9.18 -10.05 -10.78
CA ILE A 37 -10.35 -9.40 -11.40
C ILE A 37 -10.20 -7.89 -11.33
N THR A 38 -9.80 -7.31 -10.19
CA THR A 38 -9.63 -5.86 -10.04
C THR A 38 -8.48 -5.32 -10.87
N THR A 39 -7.36 -6.03 -10.94
CA THR A 39 -6.22 -5.66 -11.82
C THR A 39 -6.53 -6.00 -13.28
N GLY A 40 -7.27 -7.08 -13.53
CA GLY A 40 -7.62 -7.60 -14.85
C GLY A 40 -8.76 -6.84 -15.54
N SER A 41 -9.67 -6.25 -14.77
CA SER A 41 -10.89 -5.62 -15.28
C SER A 41 -10.60 -4.47 -16.24
N ARG A 42 -9.53 -3.70 -15.99
CA ARG A 42 -9.04 -2.65 -16.90
C ARG A 42 -8.67 -3.19 -18.28
N TYR A 43 -8.15 -4.42 -18.36
CA TYR A 43 -7.78 -5.04 -19.62
C TYR A 43 -8.99 -5.56 -20.42
N ILE A 44 -10.14 -5.78 -19.77
CA ILE A 44 -11.39 -6.15 -20.46
C ILE A 44 -11.80 -5.03 -21.42
N ALA A 45 -11.55 -3.77 -21.08
CA ALA A 45 -11.84 -2.64 -21.95
C ALA A 45 -10.97 -2.58 -23.21
N TYR A 46 -9.80 -3.26 -23.22
CA TYR A 46 -8.97 -3.38 -24.41
C TYR A 46 -9.35 -4.55 -25.32
N SER A 47 -10.38 -5.32 -24.96
CA SER A 47 -10.80 -6.49 -25.74
C SER A 47 -11.10 -6.12 -27.20
N SER A 48 -11.74 -4.98 -27.45
CA SER A 48 -12.01 -4.48 -28.81
C SER A 48 -10.74 -4.33 -29.65
N GLU A 49 -9.68 -3.77 -29.05
CA GLU A 49 -8.39 -3.54 -29.73
C GLU A 49 -7.64 -4.85 -29.99
N ILE A 50 -7.74 -5.80 -29.06
CA ILE A 50 -7.22 -7.16 -29.25
C ILE A 50 -7.96 -7.82 -30.41
N GLY A 51 -9.29 -7.72 -30.44
CA GLY A 51 -10.15 -8.23 -31.51
C GLY A 51 -9.78 -7.65 -32.88
N GLU A 52 -9.49 -6.35 -32.93
CA GLU A 52 -9.07 -5.66 -34.15
C GLU A 52 -7.67 -6.09 -34.61
N ALA A 53 -6.72 -6.25 -33.68
CA ALA A 53 -5.37 -6.71 -33.99
C ALA A 53 -5.34 -8.13 -34.56
N ILE A 54 -6.27 -9.00 -34.14
CA ILE A 54 -6.40 -10.39 -34.62
C ILE A 54 -7.38 -10.54 -35.79
N ARG A 55 -7.92 -9.45 -36.35
CA ARG A 55 -8.84 -9.48 -37.50
C ARG A 55 -8.37 -10.38 -38.67
N PRO A 56 -7.06 -10.50 -39.00
CA PRO A 56 -6.60 -11.44 -40.03
C PRO A 56 -6.80 -12.93 -39.71
N LEU A 57 -6.92 -13.30 -38.43
CA LEU A 57 -7.06 -14.68 -37.95
C LEU A 57 -8.45 -14.98 -37.36
N ALA A 58 -9.20 -13.95 -36.96
CA ALA A 58 -10.46 -14.10 -36.26
C ALA A 58 -11.67 -14.00 -37.19
N ARG A 59 -12.73 -14.75 -36.86
CA ARG A 59 -14.03 -14.60 -37.53
C ARG A 59 -14.65 -13.25 -37.14
N PRO A 60 -15.43 -12.58 -38.02
CA PRO A 60 -16.01 -11.27 -37.72
C PRO A 60 -16.79 -11.20 -36.40
N ILE A 61 -17.48 -12.29 -36.03
CA ILE A 61 -18.24 -12.40 -34.77
C ILE A 61 -17.33 -12.20 -33.54
N VAL A 62 -16.07 -12.65 -33.59
CA VAL A 62 -15.11 -12.48 -32.48
C VAL A 62 -14.80 -11.00 -32.27
N VAL A 63 -14.64 -10.25 -33.36
CA VAL A 63 -14.41 -8.80 -33.30
C VAL A 63 -15.64 -8.09 -32.74
N THR A 64 -16.83 -8.43 -33.23
CA THR A 64 -18.09 -7.84 -32.74
C THR A 64 -18.34 -8.13 -31.26
N THR A 65 -18.09 -9.36 -30.81
CA THR A 65 -18.25 -9.73 -29.39
C THR A 65 -17.22 -9.04 -28.50
N ALA A 66 -16.01 -8.81 -28.99
CA ALA A 66 -14.99 -8.03 -28.28
C ALA A 66 -15.40 -6.55 -28.11
N TYR A 67 -15.99 -5.94 -29.14
CA TYR A 67 -16.59 -4.60 -29.03
C TYR A 67 -17.77 -4.59 -28.05
N ALA A 68 -18.64 -5.60 -28.10
CA ALA A 68 -19.77 -5.70 -27.18
C ALA A 68 -19.31 -5.84 -25.71
N ALA A 69 -18.30 -6.66 -25.44
CA ALA A 69 -17.72 -6.81 -24.10
C ALA A 69 -17.12 -5.50 -23.58
N THR A 70 -16.45 -4.76 -24.45
CA THR A 70 -15.84 -3.46 -24.13
C THR A 70 -16.90 -2.41 -23.76
N TRP A 71 -17.96 -2.28 -24.57
CA TRP A 71 -19.07 -1.39 -24.27
C TRP A 71 -19.82 -1.79 -23.00
N ALA A 72 -20.09 -3.09 -22.83
CA ALA A 72 -20.73 -3.61 -21.62
C ALA A 72 -19.92 -3.26 -20.36
N TYR A 73 -18.59 -3.35 -20.41
CA TYR A 73 -17.72 -2.94 -19.32
C TYR A 73 -17.87 -1.44 -18.99
N ILE A 74 -17.82 -0.56 -20.00
CA ILE A 74 -17.98 0.89 -19.79
C ILE A 74 -19.35 1.20 -19.20
N PHE A 75 -20.42 0.63 -19.74
CA PHE A 75 -21.77 0.85 -19.23
C PHE A 75 -21.94 0.31 -17.81
N ALA A 76 -21.33 -0.82 -17.49
CA ALA A 76 -21.32 -1.37 -16.14
C ALA A 76 -20.56 -0.45 -15.16
N ASP A 77 -19.39 0.07 -15.52
CA ASP A 77 -18.61 0.98 -14.67
C ASP A 77 -19.33 2.31 -14.43
N VAL A 78 -19.84 2.94 -15.49
CA VAL A 78 -20.61 4.19 -15.39
C VAL A 78 -21.90 3.95 -14.62
N GLY A 79 -22.64 2.89 -14.94
CA GLY A 79 -23.90 2.55 -14.28
C GLY A 79 -23.72 2.24 -12.79
N TYR A 80 -22.68 1.48 -12.44
CA TYR A 80 -22.34 1.20 -11.04
C TYR A 80 -21.98 2.47 -10.28
N THR A 81 -21.16 3.34 -10.86
CA THR A 81 -20.77 4.62 -10.26
C THR A 81 -21.98 5.54 -10.06
N CYS A 82 -22.87 5.63 -11.06
CA CYS A 82 -24.11 6.39 -10.95
C CYS A 82 -25.07 5.78 -9.93
N TRP A 83 -25.19 4.46 -9.85
CA TRP A 83 -26.00 3.79 -8.84
C TRP A 83 -25.48 4.06 -7.42
N GLN A 84 -24.17 4.01 -7.23
CA GLN A 84 -23.53 4.34 -5.97
C GLN A 84 -23.73 5.80 -5.60
N ALA A 85 -23.50 6.74 -6.53
CA ALA A 85 -23.78 8.15 -6.34
C ALA A 85 -25.27 8.39 -5.99
N SER A 86 -26.19 7.73 -6.68
CA SER A 86 -27.64 7.85 -6.45
C SER A 86 -28.09 7.50 -5.03
N LYS A 87 -27.33 6.66 -4.32
CA LYS A 87 -27.60 6.34 -2.90
C LYS A 87 -27.17 7.45 -1.94
N ASN A 88 -26.15 8.22 -2.33
CA ASN A 88 -25.54 9.25 -1.51
C ASN A 88 -26.13 10.64 -1.79
N LEU A 89 -26.83 10.82 -2.92
CA LEU A 89 -27.57 12.05 -3.21
C LEU A 89 -28.94 12.07 -2.51
N ASP A 90 -29.29 13.23 -1.97
CA ASP A 90 -30.61 13.49 -1.39
C ASP A 90 -31.71 13.22 -2.41
N LYS A 91 -32.69 12.41 -1.99
CA LYS A 91 -33.77 11.95 -2.88
C LYS A 91 -34.70 13.07 -3.33
N ASP A 92 -34.82 14.12 -2.52
CA ASP A 92 -35.78 15.22 -2.70
C ASP A 92 -35.16 16.46 -3.38
N SER A 93 -33.87 16.41 -3.73
CA SER A 93 -33.16 17.50 -4.38
C SER A 93 -33.54 17.64 -5.86
N PRO A 94 -33.93 18.85 -6.33
CA PRO A 94 -34.33 19.06 -7.73
C PRO A 94 -33.18 18.92 -8.73
N SER A 95 -31.92 19.02 -8.29
CA SER A 95 -30.71 18.88 -9.13
C SER A 95 -30.21 17.44 -9.28
N ARG A 96 -30.86 16.46 -8.63
CA ARG A 96 -30.35 15.08 -8.58
C ARG A 96 -30.08 14.49 -9.97
N THR A 97 -30.98 14.72 -10.92
CA THR A 97 -30.84 14.19 -12.28
C THR A 97 -29.67 14.84 -13.02
N THR A 98 -29.46 16.14 -12.83
CA THR A 98 -28.34 16.87 -13.42
C THR A 98 -27.01 16.45 -12.81
N ASP A 99 -26.97 16.20 -11.50
CA ASP A 99 -25.76 15.79 -10.79
C ASP A 99 -25.35 14.37 -11.17
N LEU A 100 -26.31 13.44 -11.25
CA LEU A 100 -26.07 12.08 -11.77
C LEU A 100 -25.63 12.11 -13.24
N ALA A 101 -26.25 12.95 -14.07
CA ALA A 101 -25.87 13.09 -15.48
C ALA A 101 -24.45 13.65 -15.62
N TRP A 102 -24.06 14.58 -14.75
CA TRP A 102 -22.72 15.15 -14.72
C TRP A 102 -21.67 14.10 -14.33
N ILE A 103 -21.94 13.30 -13.28
CA ILE A 103 -21.10 12.18 -12.87
C ILE A 103 -20.97 11.15 -13.99
N ALA A 104 -22.08 10.81 -14.65
CA ALA A 104 -22.10 9.89 -15.78
C ALA A 104 -21.25 10.41 -16.95
N ALA A 105 -21.37 11.70 -17.28
CA ALA A 105 -20.63 12.33 -18.36
C ALA A 105 -19.13 12.38 -18.06
N ARG A 106 -18.74 12.80 -16.85
CA ARG A 106 -17.33 12.86 -16.42
C ARG A 106 -16.70 11.46 -16.42
N ARG A 107 -17.39 10.47 -15.87
CA ARG A 107 -16.89 9.08 -15.82
C ARG A 107 -16.86 8.43 -17.20
N GLY A 108 -17.90 8.63 -18.01
CA GLY A 108 -18.01 8.09 -19.36
C GLY A 108 -16.94 8.66 -20.29
N THR A 109 -16.70 9.97 -20.25
CA THR A 109 -15.64 10.62 -21.04
C THR A 109 -14.25 10.13 -20.66
N PHE A 110 -13.97 10.01 -19.36
CA PHE A 110 -12.71 9.40 -18.90
C PHE A 110 -12.56 7.97 -19.41
N GLN A 111 -13.56 7.11 -19.19
CA GLN A 111 -13.49 5.70 -19.58
C GLN A 111 -13.36 5.52 -21.10
N THR A 112 -14.09 6.30 -21.90
CA THR A 112 -14.00 6.22 -23.36
C THR A 112 -12.65 6.70 -23.89
N LEU A 113 -12.07 7.76 -23.32
CA LEU A 113 -10.77 8.29 -23.75
C LEU A 113 -9.60 7.40 -23.30
N ALA A 114 -9.57 7.04 -22.01
CA ALA A 114 -8.49 6.29 -21.40
C ALA A 114 -8.51 4.80 -21.81
N SER A 115 -9.71 4.22 -21.94
CA SER A 115 -9.85 2.77 -22.17
C SER A 115 -10.06 2.39 -23.65
N LEU A 116 -10.54 3.29 -24.52
CA LEU A 116 -10.73 3.01 -25.95
C LEU A 116 -9.87 3.89 -26.85
N TYR A 117 -10.08 5.20 -26.83
CA TYR A 117 -9.60 6.07 -27.91
C TYR A 117 -8.07 6.15 -27.98
N LEU A 118 -7.40 6.53 -26.89
CA LEU A 118 -5.94 6.68 -26.86
C LEU A 118 -5.18 5.35 -27.00
N PRO A 119 -5.61 4.27 -26.31
CA PRO A 119 -5.11 2.91 -26.56
C PRO A 119 -5.21 2.49 -28.02
N ALA A 120 -6.38 2.66 -28.64
CA ALA A 120 -6.62 2.28 -30.04
C ALA A 120 -5.69 3.04 -30.99
N LEU A 121 -5.57 4.35 -30.80
CA LEU A 121 -4.66 5.18 -31.59
C LEU A 121 -3.21 4.75 -31.43
N THR A 122 -2.80 4.36 -30.22
CA THR A 122 -1.44 3.92 -29.92
C THR A 122 -1.13 2.59 -30.59
N ILE A 123 -2.00 1.58 -30.41
CA ILE A 123 -1.86 0.26 -31.02
C ILE A 123 -1.88 0.37 -32.55
N HIS A 124 -2.83 1.12 -33.11
CA HIS A 124 -2.91 1.38 -34.55
C HIS A 124 -1.64 2.05 -35.08
N SER A 125 -1.13 3.06 -34.36
CA SER A 125 0.12 3.74 -34.73
C SER A 125 1.31 2.79 -34.70
N ILE A 126 1.45 1.95 -33.68
CA ILE A 126 2.54 0.96 -33.58
C ILE A 126 2.46 -0.05 -34.72
N VAL A 127 1.27 -0.59 -35.00
CA VAL A 127 1.04 -1.54 -36.11
C VAL A 127 1.39 -0.89 -37.45
N LYS A 128 0.95 0.35 -37.67
CA LYS A 128 1.22 1.09 -38.92
C LYS A 128 2.71 1.35 -39.15
N HIS A 129 3.44 1.80 -38.14
CA HIS A 129 4.87 2.11 -38.27
C HIS A 129 5.75 0.85 -38.30
N SER A 130 5.30 -0.25 -37.69
CA SER A 130 6.03 -1.51 -37.70
C SER A 130 5.78 -2.36 -38.95
N GLY A 131 4.65 -2.16 -39.65
CA GLY A 131 4.31 -2.85 -40.90
C GLY A 131 5.45 -2.91 -41.93
N PRO A 132 6.06 -1.76 -42.32
CA PRO A 132 7.17 -1.74 -43.27
C PRO A 132 8.44 -2.47 -42.79
N VAL A 133 8.66 -2.53 -41.47
CA VAL A 133 9.81 -3.21 -40.87
C VAL A 133 9.63 -4.73 -40.95
N PHE A 134 8.47 -5.24 -40.53
CA PHE A 134 8.16 -6.67 -40.63
C PHE A 134 7.93 -7.15 -42.07
N GLY A 135 7.56 -6.22 -42.98
CA GLY A 135 7.44 -6.43 -44.42
C GLY A 135 8.71 -6.98 -45.08
N LYS A 136 9.88 -6.69 -44.51
CA LYS A 136 11.19 -7.12 -45.02
C LYS A 136 11.63 -8.51 -44.55
N SER A 137 10.85 -9.17 -43.69
CA SER A 137 11.21 -10.48 -43.15
C SER A 137 10.99 -11.61 -44.17
N LYS A 138 11.89 -12.61 -44.17
CA LYS A 138 11.78 -13.80 -45.04
C LYS A 138 10.64 -14.74 -44.65
N SER A 139 10.17 -14.66 -43.41
CA SER A 139 9.10 -15.54 -42.89
C SER A 139 7.72 -14.95 -43.15
N VAL A 140 6.87 -15.71 -43.85
CA VAL A 140 5.49 -15.31 -44.16
C VAL A 140 4.67 -15.05 -42.89
N ARG A 141 4.89 -15.84 -41.83
CA ARG A 141 4.19 -15.67 -40.54
C ARG A 141 4.60 -14.40 -39.83
N VAL A 142 5.89 -14.07 -39.83
CA VAL A 142 6.41 -12.84 -39.19
C VAL A 142 5.95 -11.61 -39.96
N ARG A 143 5.91 -11.69 -41.29
CA ARG A 143 5.39 -10.61 -42.13
C ARG A 143 3.89 -10.36 -41.93
N ALA A 144 3.09 -11.42 -41.74
CA ALA A 144 1.64 -11.31 -41.59
C ALA A 144 1.20 -10.95 -40.16
N LEU A 145 1.87 -11.49 -39.13
CA LEU A 145 1.44 -11.35 -37.73
C LEU A 145 2.34 -10.44 -36.89
N GLY A 146 3.57 -10.15 -37.34
CA GLY A 146 4.56 -9.38 -36.58
C GLY A 146 4.05 -8.03 -36.09
N PRO A 147 3.45 -7.18 -36.95
CA PRO A 147 2.91 -5.89 -36.55
C PRO A 147 1.81 -6.00 -35.48
N SER A 148 0.85 -6.93 -35.66
CA SER A 148 -0.25 -7.14 -34.70
C SER A 148 0.24 -7.65 -33.35
N VAL A 149 1.19 -8.59 -33.34
CA VAL A 149 1.80 -9.11 -32.10
C VAL A 149 2.55 -8.01 -31.37
N LEU A 150 3.28 -7.15 -32.10
CA LEU A 150 3.98 -6.02 -31.50
C LEU A 150 3.01 -5.02 -30.87
N GLY A 151 1.90 -4.70 -31.56
CA GLY A 151 0.85 -3.85 -31.01
C GLY A 151 0.16 -4.44 -29.78
N LEU A 152 -0.06 -5.76 -29.74
CA LEU A 152 -0.67 -6.43 -28.60
C LEU A 152 0.25 -6.45 -27.36
N LEU A 153 1.57 -6.57 -27.57
CA LEU A 153 2.56 -6.57 -26.48
C LEU A 153 2.65 -5.25 -25.73
N THR A 154 2.12 -4.15 -26.28
CA THR A 154 2.13 -2.85 -25.59
C THR A 154 0.95 -2.64 -24.66
N VAL A 155 -0.12 -3.45 -24.78
CA VAL A 155 -1.35 -3.35 -23.96
C VAL A 155 -1.08 -3.29 -22.44
N PRO A 156 -0.18 -4.10 -21.85
CA PRO A 156 0.13 -4.03 -20.42
C PRO A 156 0.67 -2.68 -19.94
N LEU A 157 1.23 -1.87 -20.83
CA LEU A 157 1.85 -0.59 -20.51
C LEU A 157 0.89 0.60 -20.67
N LEU A 158 -0.21 0.44 -21.43
CA LEU A 158 -1.10 1.55 -21.78
C LEU A 158 -1.78 2.21 -20.56
N PRO A 159 -2.30 1.47 -19.55
CA PRO A 159 -2.90 2.10 -18.36
C PRO A 159 -1.91 2.99 -17.60
N LEU A 160 -0.65 2.57 -17.51
CA LEU A 160 0.39 3.31 -16.79
C LEU A 160 0.76 4.62 -17.49
N ILE A 161 0.63 4.66 -18.82
CA ILE A 161 0.95 5.85 -19.62
C ILE A 161 -0.22 6.82 -19.65
N PHE A 162 -1.45 6.33 -19.84
CA PHE A 162 -2.58 7.18 -20.18
C PHE A 162 -3.52 7.51 -19.02
N ASP A 163 -3.71 6.62 -18.04
CA ASP A 163 -4.77 6.80 -17.04
C ASP A 163 -4.61 8.14 -16.29
N HIS A 164 -3.43 8.40 -15.73
CA HIS A 164 -3.17 9.61 -14.95
C HIS A 164 -3.24 10.92 -15.75
N PRO A 165 -2.58 11.09 -16.91
CA PRO A 165 -2.67 12.34 -17.66
C PRO A 165 -4.06 12.58 -18.24
N VAL A 166 -4.78 11.54 -18.63
CA VAL A 166 -6.15 11.66 -19.15
C VAL A 166 -7.12 12.06 -18.06
N GLU A 167 -6.98 11.48 -16.86
CA GLU A 167 -7.78 11.86 -15.69
C GLU A 167 -7.66 13.35 -15.41
N ARG A 168 -6.42 13.84 -15.27
CA ARG A 168 -6.16 15.27 -15.05
C ARG A 168 -6.74 16.14 -16.17
N ALA A 169 -6.61 15.72 -17.43
CA ALA A 169 -7.11 16.49 -18.56
C ALA A 169 -8.65 16.55 -18.56
N VAL A 170 -9.32 15.43 -18.30
CA VAL A 170 -10.78 15.35 -18.24
C VAL A 170 -11.30 16.16 -17.05
N GLU A 171 -10.72 15.98 -15.86
CA GLU A 171 -11.08 16.75 -14.66
C GLU A 171 -10.94 18.26 -14.90
N ASN A 172 -9.79 18.71 -15.39
CA ASN A 172 -9.57 20.12 -15.66
C ASN A 172 -10.58 20.71 -16.64
N VAL A 173 -10.98 19.96 -17.68
CA VAL A 173 -11.97 20.41 -18.65
C VAL A 173 -13.36 20.47 -18.04
N PHE A 174 -13.78 19.44 -17.31
CA PHE A 174 -15.10 19.41 -16.68
C PHE A 174 -15.22 20.48 -15.60
N ASP A 175 -14.20 20.63 -14.77
CA ASP A 175 -14.17 21.65 -13.73
C ASP A 175 -14.21 23.04 -14.37
N SER A 176 -13.42 23.29 -15.42
CA SER A 176 -13.47 24.56 -16.17
C SER A 176 -14.87 24.87 -16.70
N ILE A 177 -15.62 23.86 -17.17
CA ILE A 177 -17.01 24.04 -17.63
C ILE A 177 -17.92 24.34 -16.45
N GLU A 178 -17.78 23.61 -15.34
CA GLU A 178 -18.57 23.77 -14.12
C GLU A 178 -18.39 25.17 -13.51
N PHE A 179 -17.15 25.64 -13.40
CA PHE A 179 -16.79 27.01 -12.99
C PHE A 179 -17.46 28.06 -13.87
N ARG A 180 -17.43 27.88 -15.20
CA ARG A 180 -18.04 28.83 -16.14
C ARG A 180 -19.56 28.86 -16.01
N ILE A 181 -20.19 27.71 -15.82
CA ILE A 181 -21.64 27.62 -15.61
C ILE A 181 -22.02 28.26 -14.27
N ALA A 182 -21.27 28.02 -13.20
CA ALA A 182 -21.49 28.62 -11.88
C ALA A 182 -21.31 30.14 -11.89
N ALA A 183 -20.26 30.63 -12.55
CA ALA A 183 -20.01 32.05 -12.72
C ALA A 183 -21.12 32.75 -13.53
N TRP A 184 -21.67 32.10 -14.55
CA TRP A 184 -22.79 32.61 -15.33
C TRP A 184 -24.11 32.64 -14.54
N LYS A 185 -24.28 31.71 -13.58
CA LYS A 185 -25.40 31.69 -12.62
C LYS A 185 -25.26 32.71 -11.47
N GLY A 186 -24.14 33.45 -11.41
CA GLY A 186 -23.95 34.56 -10.46
C GLY A 186 -23.27 34.20 -9.14
N ASP A 187 -22.60 33.04 -9.06
CA ASP A 187 -21.84 32.67 -7.86
C ASP A 187 -20.53 33.48 -7.73
N LYS A 188 -20.45 34.31 -6.70
CA LYS A 188 -19.32 35.22 -6.42
C LYS A 188 -18.04 34.48 -6.09
N MET A 189 -18.12 33.27 -5.55
CA MET A 189 -16.95 32.46 -5.22
C MET A 189 -16.30 31.88 -6.48
N ALA A 190 -17.13 31.49 -7.47
CA ALA A 190 -16.67 30.91 -8.73
C ALA A 190 -15.99 31.99 -9.60
N GLN A 191 -16.57 33.19 -9.64
CA GLN A 191 -15.99 34.35 -10.32
C GLN A 191 -14.62 34.72 -9.74
N LYS A 192 -14.48 34.74 -8.41
CA LYS A 192 -13.21 35.04 -7.75
C LYS A 192 -12.15 33.97 -8.02
N SER A 193 -12.54 32.69 -8.06
CA SER A 193 -11.65 31.56 -8.33
C SER A 193 -11.15 31.55 -9.78
N LEU A 194 -12.01 31.91 -10.74
CA LEU A 194 -11.68 32.12 -12.16
C LEU A 194 -10.68 33.28 -12.35
N GLU A 195 -10.84 34.39 -11.63
CA GLU A 195 -9.95 35.56 -11.69
C GLU A 195 -8.58 35.30 -11.05
N SER A 196 -8.50 34.49 -9.98
CA SER A 196 -7.24 34.15 -9.32
C SER A 196 -6.37 33.11 -10.05
N GLY A 197 -6.87 32.49 -11.12
CA GLY A 197 -6.13 31.47 -11.88
C GLY A 197 -5.93 30.14 -11.14
N ASP A 198 -6.63 29.93 -10.02
CA ASP A 198 -6.52 28.75 -9.15
C ASP A 198 -7.44 27.61 -9.64
N LEU A 199 -7.47 27.41 -10.96
CA LEU A 199 -8.30 26.42 -11.67
C LEU A 199 -7.85 24.96 -11.44
N LEU A 200 -6.74 24.76 -10.70
CA LEU A 200 -6.09 23.46 -10.50
C LEU A 200 -6.52 22.73 -9.23
N ARG A 201 -7.47 23.29 -8.46
CA ARG A 201 -8.09 22.63 -7.30
C ARG A 201 -9.59 22.63 -7.52
N GLY A 202 -10.09 21.50 -8.03
CA GLY A 202 -11.48 21.31 -8.44
C GLY A 202 -12.50 21.89 -7.48
N TYR A 203 -13.58 22.42 -8.05
CA TYR A 203 -14.76 22.89 -7.33
C TYR A 203 -15.56 21.67 -6.84
N TYR A 204 -14.98 20.88 -5.95
CA TYR A 204 -15.76 19.93 -5.19
C TYR A 204 -16.53 20.75 -4.15
N LEU A 205 -17.87 20.72 -4.23
CA LEU A 205 -18.67 20.63 -3.01
C LEU A 205 -17.91 19.66 -2.11
N THR A 206 -17.42 20.15 -0.98
CA THR A 206 -16.86 19.30 0.08
C THR A 206 -17.98 18.34 0.48
N THR A 207 -18.03 17.19 -0.19
CA THR A 207 -18.60 16.00 0.39
C THR A 207 -17.71 15.71 1.58
N PRO A 208 -18.25 15.64 2.81
CA PRO A 208 -17.53 15.02 3.89
C PRO A 208 -17.05 13.66 3.33
N GLN A 209 -15.74 13.43 3.36
CA GLN A 209 -15.20 12.11 3.12
C GLN A 209 -15.75 11.20 4.22
N ASP A 210 -16.88 10.57 3.95
CA ASP A 210 -17.33 9.40 4.71
C ASP A 210 -17.11 8.16 3.85
N GLU A 211 -15.94 7.59 4.12
CA GLU A 211 -15.68 6.18 4.22
C GLU A 211 -16.95 5.30 4.19
N SER A 212 -17.15 4.60 3.08
CA SER A 212 -18.04 3.45 3.06
C SER A 212 -17.52 2.37 2.12
N GLU A 213 -16.38 1.79 2.51
CA GLU A 213 -16.24 0.34 2.45
C GLU A 213 -16.04 -0.18 3.88
N ASN A 214 -16.93 -1.11 4.25
CA ASN A 214 -16.97 -1.91 5.48
C ASN A 214 -17.88 -1.33 6.58
N GLY A 215 -19.04 -1.97 6.73
CA GLY A 215 -20.09 -1.55 7.64
C GLY A 215 -19.70 -1.65 9.12
N VAL A 216 -19.31 -0.50 9.68
CA VAL A 216 -19.28 -0.28 11.12
C VAL A 216 -20.01 1.04 11.40
N SER A 217 -20.96 0.99 12.34
CA SER A 217 -21.93 2.04 12.66
C SER A 217 -21.29 3.38 13.05
N THR A 218 -21.72 4.46 12.38
CA THR A 218 -21.21 5.85 12.42
C THR A 218 -21.52 6.68 13.68
N HIS A 219 -22.13 6.11 14.72
CA HIS A 219 -22.38 6.85 15.97
C HIS A 219 -21.14 6.91 16.91
N LEU A 220 -20.08 6.14 16.62
CA LEU A 220 -18.81 6.16 17.35
C LEU A 220 -17.68 6.91 16.60
N ALA A 221 -17.81 7.12 15.29
CA ALA A 221 -16.80 7.75 14.44
C ALA A 221 -16.77 9.29 14.57
N GLY A 222 -17.87 9.90 15.03
CA GLY A 222 -17.99 11.36 15.22
C GLY A 222 -17.21 11.95 16.41
N GLN A 223 -16.33 11.19 17.05
CA GLN A 223 -15.51 11.65 18.18
C GLN A 223 -14.00 11.35 18.03
N LEU A 224 -13.54 10.71 16.95
CA LEU A 224 -12.12 10.35 16.78
C LEU A 224 -11.65 10.77 15.37
N ALA A 225 -10.85 11.85 15.23
CA ALA A 225 -10.31 12.24 13.93
C ALA A 225 -9.05 11.42 13.61
N VAL A 226 -9.21 10.25 13.01
CA VAL A 226 -8.11 9.36 12.65
C VAL A 226 -7.16 10.05 11.65
N LEU A 227 -5.88 10.19 12.03
CA LEU A 227 -4.83 10.74 11.17
C LEU A 227 -4.28 9.68 10.20
N GLY A 228 -4.15 8.43 10.64
CA GLY A 228 -3.68 7.35 9.78
C GLY A 228 -3.40 6.04 10.49
N LEU A 229 -3.21 4.98 9.70
CA LEU A 229 -2.89 3.62 10.17
C LEU A 229 -1.52 3.21 9.64
N GLY A 230 -0.67 2.69 10.52
CA GLY A 230 0.61 2.13 10.17
C GLY A 230 0.76 0.70 10.67
N VAL A 231 1.28 -0.17 9.82
CA VAL A 231 1.56 -1.58 10.15
C VAL A 231 3.01 -1.90 9.80
N ASP A 232 3.69 -2.63 10.68
CA ASP A 232 5.04 -3.11 10.44
C ASP A 232 5.27 -4.53 10.97
N MET A 233 6.16 -5.26 10.30
CA MET A 233 6.50 -6.64 10.63
C MET A 233 8.02 -6.85 10.59
N VAL A 234 8.56 -7.44 11.66
CA VAL A 234 9.99 -7.71 11.82
C VAL A 234 10.22 -9.21 11.97
N CYS A 235 11.16 -9.74 11.18
CA CYS A 235 11.61 -11.13 11.24
C CYS A 235 12.90 -11.23 12.07
N LEU A 236 12.85 -11.98 13.17
CA LEU A 236 13.96 -12.15 14.12
C LEU A 236 15.22 -12.73 13.48
N PRO A 237 15.18 -13.84 12.70
CA PRO A 237 16.35 -14.35 11.99
C PRO A 237 17.06 -13.31 11.11
N ARG A 238 16.29 -12.42 10.47
CA ARG A 238 16.85 -11.32 9.67
C ARG A 238 17.53 -10.27 10.54
N LEU A 239 16.96 -9.94 11.70
CA LEU A 239 17.57 -9.02 12.65
C LEU A 239 18.87 -9.59 13.23
N HIS A 240 18.90 -10.88 13.60
CA HIS A 240 20.13 -11.57 14.03
C HIS A 240 21.22 -11.52 12.94
N ARG A 241 20.86 -11.74 11.68
CA ARG A 241 21.79 -11.59 10.54
C ARG A 241 22.33 -10.16 10.40
N LEU A 242 21.51 -9.14 10.68
CA LEU A 242 21.95 -7.75 10.63
C LEU A 242 22.96 -7.44 11.74
N VAL A 243 22.66 -7.84 12.97
CA VAL A 243 23.53 -7.61 14.13
C VAL A 243 24.84 -8.39 13.98
N SER A 244 24.81 -9.64 13.55
CA SER A 244 26.01 -10.45 13.28
C SER A 244 26.87 -9.89 12.16
N ARG A 245 26.28 -9.42 11.05
CA ARG A 245 27.01 -8.72 9.98
C ARG A 245 27.68 -7.44 10.46
N HIS A 246 27.05 -6.72 11.38
CA HIS A 246 27.65 -5.54 11.97
C HIS A 246 28.81 -5.91 12.91
N ALA A 247 28.62 -6.95 13.73
CA ALA A 247 29.65 -7.50 14.61
C ALA A 247 30.89 -7.97 13.83
N SER A 248 30.70 -8.70 12.71
CA SER A 248 31.80 -9.18 11.87
C SER A 248 32.58 -8.04 11.20
N ARG A 249 31.94 -6.91 10.92
CA ARG A 249 32.60 -5.70 10.38
C ARG A 249 33.46 -4.99 11.43
N ILE A 250 33.05 -4.99 12.69
CA ILE A 250 33.75 -4.28 13.77
C ILE A 250 34.83 -5.17 14.41
N GLN A 251 34.66 -6.49 14.40
CA GLN A 251 35.62 -7.45 14.97
C GLN A 251 37.10 -7.21 14.59
N PRO A 252 37.48 -6.92 13.32
CA PRO A 252 38.88 -6.65 12.98
C PRO A 252 39.43 -5.34 13.58
N LEU A 253 38.57 -4.36 13.86
CA LEU A 253 38.97 -3.07 14.46
C LEU A 253 39.23 -3.18 15.97
N LEU A 254 38.73 -4.24 16.61
CA LEU A 254 38.83 -4.47 18.05
C LEU A 254 39.87 -5.51 18.44
N ARG A 255 40.49 -6.20 17.47
CA ARG A 255 41.58 -7.14 17.75
C ARG A 255 42.83 -6.34 18.14
N PRO A 256 43.40 -6.53 19.34
CA PRO A 256 44.70 -5.96 19.66
C PRO A 256 45.75 -6.53 18.70
N ALA A 257 46.69 -5.69 18.28
CA ALA A 257 47.71 -6.01 17.26
C ALA A 257 48.64 -7.20 17.58
N ALA A 258 48.52 -7.81 18.77
CA ALA A 258 49.44 -8.82 19.28
C ALA A 258 49.00 -10.29 19.07
N VAL A 259 47.84 -10.58 18.49
CA VAL A 259 47.43 -11.98 18.19
C VAL A 259 47.21 -12.18 16.70
N THR A 260 48.31 -12.19 15.95
CA THR A 260 48.36 -12.72 14.60
C THR A 260 48.52 -14.24 14.66
N ALA A 261 47.43 -14.97 14.93
CA ALA A 261 47.41 -16.40 14.61
C ALA A 261 47.37 -16.55 13.08
N PRO A 262 48.22 -17.42 12.48
CA PRO A 262 48.32 -17.54 11.03
C PRO A 262 47.00 -18.02 10.41
N LYS A 263 46.65 -17.44 9.26
CA LYS A 263 45.41 -17.67 8.49
C LYS A 263 45.17 -19.12 8.00
N TYR A 264 46.02 -20.08 8.34
CA TYR A 264 46.02 -21.44 7.78
C TYR A 264 45.47 -22.54 8.69
N ALA A 265 44.98 -22.24 9.89
CA ALA A 265 44.59 -23.29 10.86
C ALA A 265 43.08 -23.49 11.08
N GLN A 266 42.19 -23.05 10.16
CA GLN A 266 40.75 -23.32 10.30
C GLN A 266 40.21 -23.98 9.03
N ALA A 267 40.06 -25.30 9.08
CA ALA A 267 39.22 -26.04 8.15
C ALA A 267 37.77 -25.53 8.23
N PRO A 268 37.03 -25.45 7.11
CA PRO A 268 35.66 -24.96 7.11
C PRO A 268 34.76 -25.97 7.82
N SER A 269 34.33 -25.65 9.05
CA SER A 269 33.15 -26.29 9.64
C SER A 269 31.94 -25.91 8.80
N SER A 270 31.09 -26.90 8.51
CA SER A 270 29.99 -26.87 7.54
C SER A 270 28.81 -25.92 7.83
N ASP A 271 28.97 -24.93 8.71
CA ASP A 271 28.02 -23.84 8.93
C ASP A 271 28.76 -22.50 8.90
N GLY A 272 28.65 -21.80 7.76
CA GLY A 272 29.46 -20.66 7.37
C GLY A 272 29.21 -19.33 8.12
N ALA A 273 29.37 -19.31 9.44
CA ALA A 273 29.48 -18.07 10.20
C ALA A 273 30.81 -18.03 10.98
N PRO A 274 31.68 -17.01 10.79
CA PRO A 274 32.88 -16.89 11.61
C PRO A 274 32.46 -16.75 13.07
N ALA A 275 33.07 -17.55 13.96
CA ALA A 275 32.77 -17.58 15.39
C ALA A 275 33.04 -16.20 16.00
N THR A 276 31.99 -15.37 16.02
CA THR A 276 32.07 -13.99 16.48
C THR A 276 32.02 -14.03 18.00
N SER A 277 33.02 -13.45 18.66
CA SER A 277 33.10 -13.46 20.12
C SER A 277 31.82 -12.86 20.72
N PRO A 278 31.22 -13.47 21.76
CA PRO A 278 29.93 -13.05 22.32
C PRO A 278 29.94 -11.59 22.78
N HIS A 279 31.09 -11.10 23.22
CA HIS A 279 31.31 -9.68 23.58
C HIS A 279 31.13 -8.72 22.38
N VAL A 280 31.61 -9.08 21.19
CA VAL A 280 31.48 -8.25 19.97
C VAL A 280 30.05 -8.24 19.46
N LEU A 281 29.36 -9.38 19.56
CA LEU A 281 27.93 -9.47 19.24
C LEU A 281 27.10 -8.61 20.19
N ALA A 282 27.41 -8.62 21.49
CA ALA A 282 26.77 -7.75 22.49
C ALA A 282 27.03 -6.26 22.20
N MET A 283 28.22 -5.87 21.75
CA MET A 283 28.50 -4.49 21.33
C MET A 283 27.70 -4.08 20.09
N ALA A 284 27.60 -4.94 19.09
CA ALA A 284 26.80 -4.68 17.90
C ALA A 284 25.30 -4.56 18.23
N ALA A 285 24.79 -5.41 19.11
CA ALA A 285 23.43 -5.33 19.64
C ALA A 285 23.18 -4.02 20.40
N ARG A 286 24.13 -3.59 21.25
CA ARG A 286 24.08 -2.29 21.95
C ARG A 286 24.08 -1.11 20.99
N HIS A 287 24.85 -1.19 19.90
CA HIS A 287 24.86 -0.15 18.87
C HIS A 287 23.48 -0.04 18.19
N PHE A 288 22.86 -1.17 17.84
CA PHE A 288 21.48 -1.18 17.33
C PHE A 288 20.51 -0.59 18.37
N ALA A 289 20.58 -1.04 19.62
CA ALA A 289 19.73 -0.54 20.70
C ALA A 289 19.81 0.98 20.88
N ARG A 290 21.01 1.58 20.78
CA ARG A 290 21.19 3.05 20.88
C ARG A 290 20.48 3.84 19.79
N ARG A 291 20.28 3.27 18.61
CA ARG A 291 19.58 3.93 17.49
C ARG A 291 18.07 3.77 17.57
N VAL A 292 17.62 2.72 18.24
CA VAL A 292 16.20 2.36 18.33
C VAL A 292 15.57 2.91 19.59
N LEU A 293 16.22 2.77 20.74
CA LEU A 293 15.63 3.08 22.04
C LEU A 293 15.72 4.58 22.37
N THR A 294 14.66 5.11 22.98
CA THR A 294 14.69 6.44 23.59
C THR A 294 15.54 6.45 24.87
N PRO A 295 15.90 7.63 25.42
CA PRO A 295 16.58 7.70 26.71
C PRO A 295 15.80 7.01 27.84
N SER A 296 14.48 7.17 27.87
CA SER A 296 13.57 6.53 28.83
C SER A 296 13.57 5.00 28.71
N GLU A 297 13.46 4.48 27.48
CA GLU A 297 13.50 3.03 27.21
C GLU A 297 14.89 2.43 27.45
N SER A 298 15.95 3.17 27.15
CA SER A 298 17.34 2.73 27.32
C SER A 298 17.65 2.46 28.79
N LEU A 299 17.16 3.32 29.69
CA LEU A 299 17.33 3.16 31.13
C LEU A 299 16.56 1.95 31.67
N ALA A 300 15.34 1.71 31.18
CA ALA A 300 14.58 0.50 31.51
C ALA A 300 15.26 -0.77 30.96
N TYR A 301 15.74 -0.70 29.70
CA TYR A 301 16.44 -1.80 29.04
C TYR A 301 17.73 -2.15 29.75
N GLN A 302 18.51 -1.19 30.23
CA GLN A 302 19.75 -1.45 30.97
C GLN A 302 19.52 -2.22 32.28
N ARG A 303 18.37 -2.03 32.93
CA ARG A 303 17.99 -2.78 34.13
C ARG A 303 17.54 -4.20 33.80
N LEU A 304 16.85 -4.38 32.67
CA LEU A 304 16.31 -5.68 32.24
C LEU A 304 17.33 -6.56 31.51
N ALA A 305 18.23 -5.94 30.74
CA ALA A 305 19.16 -6.63 29.83
C ALA A 305 20.06 -7.67 30.51
N PRO A 306 20.61 -7.47 31.72
CA PRO A 306 21.50 -8.46 32.35
C PRO A 306 20.85 -9.82 32.62
N GLY A 307 19.53 -9.88 32.78
CA GLY A 307 18.79 -11.12 33.09
C GLY A 307 18.12 -11.80 31.89
N LEU A 308 18.27 -11.27 30.68
CA LEU A 308 17.59 -11.77 29.48
C LEU A 308 18.51 -12.62 28.59
N SER A 309 17.94 -13.63 27.93
CA SER A 309 18.64 -14.39 26.89
C SER A 309 18.91 -13.51 25.65
N HIS A 310 19.83 -13.96 24.79
CA HIS A 310 20.17 -13.25 23.54
C HIS A 310 18.95 -13.06 22.64
N ASP A 311 18.12 -14.10 22.49
CA ASP A 311 16.91 -14.03 21.68
C ASP A 311 15.87 -13.11 22.32
N ALA A 312 15.79 -13.07 23.66
CA ALA A 312 14.92 -12.14 24.34
C ALA A 312 15.39 -10.67 24.19
N HIS A 313 16.69 -10.41 24.10
CA HIS A 313 17.20 -9.09 23.71
C HIS A 313 16.79 -8.71 22.30
N MET A 314 16.96 -9.64 21.35
CA MET A 314 16.61 -9.37 19.95
C MET A 314 15.12 -9.17 19.78
N ARG A 315 14.29 -9.99 20.43
CA ARG A 315 12.84 -9.83 20.47
C ARG A 315 12.46 -8.50 21.10
N TYR A 316 13.06 -8.14 22.23
CA TYR A 316 12.84 -6.83 22.86
C TYR A 316 13.08 -5.70 21.87
N LEU A 317 14.20 -5.70 21.15
CA LEU A 317 14.55 -4.65 20.20
C LEU A 317 13.68 -4.68 18.93
N ALA A 318 13.37 -5.87 18.42
CA ALA A 318 12.48 -6.07 17.27
C ALA A 318 11.09 -5.51 17.52
N THR A 319 10.53 -5.74 18.71
CA THR A 319 9.24 -5.20 19.13
C THR A 319 9.22 -3.68 19.07
N ARG A 320 10.24 -3.01 19.64
CA ARG A 320 10.28 -1.54 19.67
C ARG A 320 10.49 -0.98 18.28
N TRP A 321 11.32 -1.63 17.47
CA TRP A 321 11.51 -1.26 16.08
C TRP A 321 10.19 -1.32 15.29
N ALA A 322 9.48 -2.45 15.36
CA ALA A 322 8.20 -2.63 14.66
C ALA A 322 7.17 -1.57 15.08
N CYS A 323 7.05 -1.30 16.38
CA CYS A 323 6.12 -0.29 16.89
C CYS A 323 6.44 1.12 16.37
N LYS A 324 7.73 1.47 16.32
CA LYS A 324 8.19 2.80 15.89
C LYS A 324 8.07 2.99 14.38
N GLU A 325 8.35 1.96 13.60
CA GLU A 325 8.13 1.97 12.14
C GLU A 325 6.63 2.04 11.80
N ALA A 326 5.79 1.30 12.53
CA ALA A 326 4.34 1.39 12.41
C ALA A 326 3.85 2.81 12.77
N ALA A 327 4.34 3.39 13.87
CA ALA A 327 4.01 4.77 14.25
C ALA A 327 4.43 5.78 13.19
N TYR A 328 5.65 5.67 12.66
CA TYR A 328 6.15 6.51 11.58
C TYR A 328 5.23 6.45 10.35
N LYS A 329 4.86 5.24 9.91
CA LYS A 329 3.94 5.03 8.78
C LYS A 329 2.56 5.62 9.00
N ALA A 330 2.06 5.61 10.24
CA ALA A 330 0.74 6.11 10.58
C ALA A 330 0.62 7.65 10.46
N VAL A 331 1.74 8.38 10.60
CA VAL A 331 1.72 9.86 10.67
C VAL A 331 2.46 10.54 9.53
N TYR A 332 3.28 9.81 8.77
CA TYR A 332 3.98 10.37 7.61
C TYR A 332 2.98 10.64 6.47
N PRO A 333 3.05 11.77 5.75
CA PRO A 333 4.10 12.82 5.77
C PRO A 333 3.88 13.97 6.78
N HIS A 334 2.77 13.97 7.51
CA HIS A 334 2.34 15.08 8.37
C HIS A 334 3.28 15.32 9.55
N LEU A 335 3.83 14.24 10.13
CA LEU A 335 4.81 14.30 11.20
C LEU A 335 5.98 13.36 10.88
N ARG A 336 7.19 13.89 10.85
CA ARG A 336 8.41 13.10 10.64
C ARG A 336 8.97 12.67 11.99
N LEU A 337 8.61 11.45 12.40
CA LEU A 337 9.11 10.88 13.64
C LEU A 337 10.50 10.24 13.47
N LEU A 338 11.36 10.42 14.48
CA LEU A 338 12.59 9.63 14.62
C LEU A 338 12.39 8.52 15.66
N PRO A 339 13.02 7.34 15.50
CA PRO A 339 12.90 6.25 16.46
C PRO A 339 13.28 6.65 17.90
N THR A 340 14.22 7.56 18.08
CA THR A 340 14.68 8.05 19.39
C THR A 340 13.73 9.05 20.05
N GLN A 341 12.65 9.46 19.37
CA GLN A 341 11.67 10.43 19.87
C GLN A 341 10.34 9.78 20.28
N ILE A 342 10.15 8.49 20.01
CA ILE A 342 8.93 7.75 20.35
C ILE A 342 9.28 6.66 21.35
N ALA A 343 8.65 6.65 22.52
CA ALA A 343 8.83 5.63 23.54
C ALA A 343 7.65 4.63 23.54
N VAL A 344 7.95 3.34 23.61
CA VAL A 344 6.97 2.29 23.88
C VAL A 344 6.93 2.07 25.40
N VAL A 345 5.89 2.60 26.03
CA VAL A 345 5.72 2.57 27.48
C VAL A 345 4.65 1.56 27.85
N ARG A 346 4.85 0.86 28.97
CA ARG A 346 3.83 0.04 29.60
C ARG A 346 3.42 0.74 30.88
N GLU A 347 2.19 1.24 30.91
CA GLU A 347 1.66 1.90 32.09
C GLU A 347 1.32 0.86 33.16
N LEU A 348 1.62 1.14 34.43
CA LEU A 348 1.39 0.18 35.52
C LEU A 348 -0.11 -0.06 35.79
N ALA A 349 -0.96 0.91 35.44
CA ALA A 349 -2.40 0.88 35.65
C ALA A 349 -3.18 0.18 34.52
N VAL A 350 -2.61 0.12 33.30
CA VAL A 350 -3.27 -0.46 32.12
C VAL A 350 -2.35 -1.52 31.52
N PRO A 351 -2.79 -2.78 31.34
CA PRO A 351 -1.92 -3.85 30.85
C PRO A 351 -1.43 -3.65 29.40
N LYS A 352 -2.00 -2.69 28.67
CA LYS A 352 -1.77 -2.41 27.25
C LYS A 352 -0.54 -1.51 27.04
N PRO A 353 0.36 -1.84 26.09
CA PRO A 353 1.47 -0.96 25.74
C PRO A 353 0.94 0.27 24.97
N VAL A 354 1.51 1.43 25.25
CA VAL A 354 1.13 2.72 24.66
C VAL A 354 2.37 3.38 24.03
N LEU A 355 2.16 4.12 22.95
CA LEU A 355 3.20 4.96 22.36
C LEU A 355 3.11 6.37 22.95
N GLN A 356 4.23 6.87 23.42
CA GLN A 356 4.35 8.24 23.93
C GLN A 356 5.43 8.98 23.16
N LEU A 357 5.14 10.23 22.83
CA LEU A 357 6.11 11.14 22.23
C LEU A 357 7.00 11.73 23.33
N GLU A 358 8.32 11.78 23.09
CA GLU A 358 9.28 12.32 24.07
C GLU A 358 9.10 13.85 24.22
N PRO A 359 8.84 14.38 25.43
CA PRO A 359 8.42 15.77 25.66
C PRO A 359 9.41 16.83 25.17
N SER A 360 10.70 16.54 25.14
CA SER A 360 11.77 17.49 24.78
C SER A 360 12.16 17.44 23.30
N SER A 361 11.31 16.91 22.42
CA SER A 361 11.60 16.71 21.00
C SER A 361 11.07 17.86 20.14
N ILE A 362 11.82 18.20 19.08
CA ILE A 362 11.38 19.15 18.06
C ILE A 362 10.61 18.38 16.98
N TRP A 363 9.39 18.83 16.69
CA TRP A 363 8.47 18.16 15.76
C TRP A 363 8.39 18.89 14.42
N ARG A 364 8.64 18.16 13.34
CA ARG A 364 8.61 18.70 11.98
C ARG A 364 7.80 17.81 11.04
N SER A 365 7.16 18.40 10.04
CA SER A 365 6.57 17.65 8.93
C SER A 365 7.64 17.17 7.94
N ALA A 366 7.26 16.37 6.95
CA ALA A 366 8.16 15.96 5.87
C ALA A 366 8.74 17.16 5.09
N ASP A 367 7.96 18.24 4.95
CA ASP A 367 8.35 19.48 4.27
C ASP A 367 9.20 20.42 5.14
N GLY A 368 9.44 20.06 6.40
CA GLY A 368 10.27 20.82 7.34
C GLY A 368 9.54 21.90 8.13
N ALA A 369 8.24 22.08 7.91
CA ALA A 369 7.38 22.97 8.69
C ALA A 369 7.25 22.50 10.15
N SER A 370 6.97 23.43 11.07
CA SER A 370 6.69 23.09 12.47
C SER A 370 5.43 22.25 12.58
N ALA A 371 5.49 21.14 13.30
CA ALA A 371 4.38 20.22 13.53
C ALA A 371 4.06 20.07 15.03
N GLU A 372 4.43 21.05 15.86
CA GLU A 372 4.26 21.01 17.31
C GLU A 372 2.79 20.90 17.74
N ALA A 373 1.90 21.68 17.11
CA ALA A 373 0.47 21.63 17.39
C ALA A 373 -0.13 20.25 17.06
N LEU A 374 0.30 19.64 15.95
CA LEU A 374 -0.14 18.30 15.57
C LEU A 374 0.38 17.25 16.54
N ALA A 375 1.66 17.32 16.94
CA ALA A 375 2.24 16.38 17.89
C ALA A 375 1.58 16.46 19.28
N ALA A 376 1.13 17.65 19.70
CA ALA A 376 0.46 17.86 20.98
C ALA A 376 -0.96 17.27 21.02
N SER A 377 -1.68 17.27 19.88
CA SER A 377 -3.04 16.73 19.78
C SER A 377 -3.07 15.27 19.31
N LEU A 378 -1.92 14.58 19.27
CA LEU A 378 -1.82 13.25 18.68
C LEU A 378 -1.91 12.14 19.73
N HIS A 379 -2.83 11.22 19.51
CA HIS A 379 -3.04 10.03 20.32
C HIS A 379 -2.72 8.78 19.50
N PHE A 380 -1.96 7.85 20.09
CA PHE A 380 -1.57 6.61 19.43
C PHE A 380 -2.23 5.40 20.09
N HIS A 381 -2.91 4.59 19.29
CA HIS A 381 -3.40 3.29 19.69
C HIS A 381 -2.47 2.21 19.14
N LEU A 382 -1.72 1.57 20.03
CA LEU A 382 -0.77 0.52 19.69
C LEU A 382 -1.37 -0.87 19.94
N SER A 383 -1.17 -1.77 18.99
CA SER A 383 -1.34 -3.21 19.15
C SER A 383 -0.10 -3.93 18.69
N ILE A 384 0.32 -4.94 19.44
CA ILE A 384 1.53 -5.71 19.17
C ILE A 384 1.20 -7.19 19.32
N SER A 385 1.66 -7.98 18.36
CA SER A 385 1.67 -9.43 18.45
C SER A 385 3.05 -9.95 18.08
N HIS A 386 3.48 -11.04 18.72
CA HIS A 386 4.67 -11.76 18.30
C HIS A 386 4.40 -13.25 18.40
N ASP A 387 4.76 -13.99 17.36
CA ASP A 387 4.67 -15.44 17.34
C ASP A 387 5.87 -16.03 16.59
N GLY A 388 6.45 -17.07 17.19
CA GLY A 388 7.72 -17.67 16.77
C GLY A 388 8.82 -16.62 16.49
N ASP A 389 9.15 -16.51 15.21
CA ASP A 389 10.23 -15.69 14.66
C ASP A 389 9.79 -14.29 14.18
N TYR A 390 8.52 -13.93 14.35
CA TYR A 390 7.96 -12.69 13.80
C TYR A 390 7.36 -11.80 14.88
N VAL A 391 7.51 -10.48 14.67
CA VAL A 391 6.84 -9.45 15.47
C VAL A 391 6.04 -8.57 14.53
N LEU A 392 4.76 -8.37 14.82
CA LEU A 392 3.84 -7.50 14.12
C LEU A 392 3.41 -6.37 15.04
N ALA A 393 3.44 -5.14 14.54
CA ALA A 393 2.88 -3.98 15.23
C ALA A 393 1.90 -3.25 14.32
N ALA A 394 0.78 -2.83 14.88
CA ALA A 394 -0.20 -1.97 14.24
C ALA A 394 -0.43 -0.74 15.11
N VAL A 395 -0.38 0.44 14.50
CA VAL A 395 -0.53 1.73 15.17
C VAL A 395 -1.59 2.53 14.43
N LEU A 396 -2.63 2.94 15.15
CA LEU A 396 -3.59 3.94 14.70
C LEU A 396 -3.20 5.27 15.34
N ALA A 397 -2.97 6.28 14.51
CA ALA A 397 -2.74 7.64 14.95
C ALA A 397 -4.06 8.41 14.84
N GLU A 398 -4.43 9.07 15.91
CA GLU A 398 -5.65 9.85 16.05
C GLU A 398 -5.28 11.28 16.43
N LYS A 399 -6.00 12.23 15.86
CA LYS A 399 -5.92 13.64 16.18
C LYS A 399 -7.14 14.02 17.01
N GLU A 400 -6.91 14.60 18.18
CA GLU A 400 -7.96 15.17 19.04
C GLU A 400 -8.51 16.49 18.47
#